data_AF-A0A195CB66-F1
#
_entry.id   AF-A0A195CB66-F1
#
_cell.length_a   1.000
_cell.length_b   1.000
_cell.length_c   1.000
_cell.angle_alpha   90.00
_cell.angle_beta   90.00
_cell.angle_gamma   90.00
#
_symmetry.space_group_name_H-M   'P 1'
#
loop_
_entity.id
_entity.type
_entity.pdbx_description
1 polymer ?
#
loop_
_entity_poly.entity_id
_entity_poly.type
_entity_poly.pdbx_seq_one_letter_code
_entity_poly.pdbx_strand_id
1 'polypeptide(L)'
;MFRYHELMKNPILQYLTSSEPLMLEEEFQMQKQWLEDEDKCTFIILDKHVYVATKNDVDAMVGDTNLFLNDSQELCSAEIEIMIAEEANRGKKRGWESVILMLLYGAETLNINKFCAKIKLDNAVSIRMFEKLGFQESRDCSRVRQNPIQPITMDPEISSNIKGPILIQIQKLCEMLDLVDKNANSATYNWPQLKRYAIFGCFLAGPILHGWYKWLDTFYSGKSTKVVLKKLFVDQFILTPPLIILFFISMSLMEAKSDLLQECKIKFVHTFQNSCQKGYIMEITYIFVFQTSCGFWLPVQFVNFLLIPPSFRVTYVSIAAFCWVNILCYLKNLPVSEHEQKVKY
;
A
#
# COMPACT_ATOMS: atom_id res chain seq x y z
N MET A 1 27.55 10.32 4.22
CA MET A 1 27.66 11.79 4.37
C MET A 1 28.76 12.41 3.54
N PHE A 2 30.06 12.12 3.78
CA PHE A 2 31.14 12.65 2.92
C PHE A 2 30.93 12.38 1.42
N ARG A 3 30.45 11.19 1.06
CA ARG A 3 30.16 10.85 -0.35
C ARG A 3 29.13 11.78 -1.00
N TYR A 4 28.08 12.17 -0.27
CA TYR A 4 27.05 13.07 -0.80
C TYR A 4 27.64 14.45 -1.10
N HIS A 5 28.44 14.98 -0.16
CA HIS A 5 29.19 16.22 -0.36
C HIS A 5 30.13 16.17 -1.58
N GLU A 6 30.86 15.06 -1.75
CA GLU A 6 31.72 14.89 -2.93
C GLU A 6 30.92 14.85 -4.24
N LEU A 7 29.75 14.22 -4.24
CA LEU A 7 28.86 14.22 -5.41
C LEU A 7 28.37 15.64 -5.73
N MET A 8 27.99 16.40 -4.70
CA MET A 8 27.48 17.77 -4.84
C MET A 8 28.55 18.80 -5.22
N LYS A 9 29.84 18.45 -5.25
CA LYS A 9 30.89 19.31 -5.85
C LYS A 9 30.87 19.34 -7.37
N ASN A 10 30.16 18.41 -8.02
CA ASN A 10 30.11 18.35 -9.49
C ASN A 10 29.28 19.53 -10.04
N PRO A 11 29.87 20.42 -10.86
CA PRO A 11 29.18 21.62 -11.37
C PRO A 11 28.03 21.29 -12.32
N ILE A 12 28.09 20.14 -13.02
CA ILE A 12 27.00 19.68 -13.88
C ILE A 12 25.80 19.25 -13.01
N LEU A 13 26.05 18.57 -11.88
CA LEU A 13 24.98 18.18 -10.96
C LEU A 13 24.31 19.41 -10.37
N GLN A 14 25.10 20.32 -9.78
CA GLN A 14 24.60 21.59 -9.23
C GLN A 14 23.77 22.37 -10.25
N TYR A 15 24.24 22.43 -11.50
CA TYR A 15 23.48 23.08 -12.57
C TYR A 15 22.16 22.36 -12.84
N LEU A 16 22.14 21.05 -12.96
CA LEU A 16 20.93 20.30 -13.30
C LEU A 16 19.88 20.30 -12.17
N THR A 17 20.32 20.32 -10.91
CA THR A 17 19.46 20.37 -9.71
C THR A 17 19.17 21.80 -9.26
N SER A 18 19.77 22.82 -9.90
CA SER A 18 19.69 24.22 -9.45
C SER A 18 20.16 24.43 -8.00
N SER A 19 21.12 23.63 -7.54
CA SER A 19 21.69 23.72 -6.19
C SER A 19 22.89 24.69 -6.15
N GLU A 20 23.04 25.39 -5.03
CA GLU A 20 24.22 26.21 -4.76
C GLU A 20 25.34 25.35 -4.12
N PRO A 21 26.63 25.69 -4.34
CA PRO A 21 27.73 25.03 -3.66
C PRO A 21 27.71 25.37 -2.16
N LEU A 22 27.71 24.33 -1.32
CA LEU A 22 27.69 24.46 0.13
C LEU A 22 28.99 23.96 0.75
N MET A 23 29.36 24.52 1.89
CA MET A 23 30.39 23.95 2.75
C MET A 23 29.88 22.66 3.39
N LEU A 24 30.80 21.76 3.73
CA LEU A 24 30.45 20.46 4.32
C LEU A 24 29.54 20.60 5.55
N GLU A 25 29.82 21.56 6.44
CA GLU A 25 28.99 21.81 7.63
C GLU A 25 27.59 22.32 7.27
N GLU A 26 27.45 23.18 6.26
CA GLU A 26 26.16 23.68 5.80
C GLU A 26 25.30 22.55 5.21
N GLU A 27 25.93 21.64 4.47
CA GLU A 27 25.25 20.47 3.92
C GLU A 27 24.81 19.48 5.01
N PHE A 28 25.60 19.34 6.08
CA PHE A 28 25.18 18.59 7.27
C PHE A 28 23.94 19.21 7.94
N GLN A 29 23.87 20.54 8.02
CA GLN A 29 22.70 21.21 8.59
C GLN A 29 21.48 21.07 7.68
N MET A 30 21.65 21.19 6.36
CA MET A 30 20.55 20.97 5.41
C MET A 30 20.02 19.54 5.46
N GLN A 31 20.88 18.53 5.58
CA GLN A 31 20.43 17.13 5.70
C GLN A 31 19.63 16.87 6.98
N LYS A 32 19.95 17.57 8.09
CA LYS A 32 19.14 17.50 9.32
C LYS A 32 17.78 18.14 9.10
N GLN A 33 17.73 19.31 8.46
CA GLN A 33 16.47 19.96 8.11
C GLN A 33 15.61 19.03 7.24
N TRP A 34 16.18 18.40 6.21
CA TRP A 34 15.43 17.47 5.35
C TRP A 34 14.85 16.25 6.08
N LEU A 35 15.40 15.89 7.23
CA LEU A 35 14.88 14.80 8.08
C LEU A 35 13.74 15.29 8.99
N GLU A 36 13.77 16.56 9.37
CA GLU A 36 12.85 17.18 10.34
C GLU A 36 11.69 17.94 9.66
N ASP A 37 11.84 18.31 8.38
CA ASP A 37 10.85 19.05 7.59
C ASP A 37 9.57 18.22 7.38
N GLU A 38 8.42 18.72 7.83
CA GLU A 38 7.11 18.06 7.67
C GLU A 38 6.53 18.21 6.25
N ASP A 39 6.98 19.23 5.51
CA ASP A 39 6.55 19.56 4.15
C ASP A 39 7.47 18.97 3.06
N LYS A 40 8.49 18.20 3.46
CA LYS A 40 9.44 17.58 2.53
C LYS A 40 9.64 16.10 2.84
N CYS A 41 9.46 15.26 1.82
CA CYS A 41 9.79 13.84 1.89
C CYS A 41 11.00 13.53 1.01
N THR A 42 12.06 12.95 1.60
CA THR A 42 13.33 12.67 0.91
C THR A 42 13.66 11.17 0.98
N PHE A 43 13.97 10.56 -0.16
CA PHE A 43 14.50 9.19 -0.22
C PHE A 43 15.87 9.16 -0.89
N ILE A 44 16.81 8.44 -0.27
CA ILE A 44 18.11 8.14 -0.87
C ILE A 44 17.98 6.90 -1.77
N ILE A 45 18.52 7.01 -2.98
CA ILE A 45 18.52 5.93 -3.97
C ILE A 45 19.79 5.11 -3.81
N LEU A 46 19.62 3.81 -3.57
CA LEU A 46 20.71 2.85 -3.41
C LEU A 46 20.77 1.86 -4.58
N ASP A 47 21.97 1.55 -5.08
CA ASP A 47 22.14 0.40 -5.97
C ASP A 47 22.05 -0.91 -5.16
N LYS A 48 21.04 -1.72 -5.52
CA LYS A 48 20.73 -2.97 -4.84
C LYS A 48 21.91 -3.96 -4.86
N HIS A 49 22.66 -4.06 -5.95
CA HIS A 49 23.74 -5.05 -6.05
C HIS A 49 24.91 -4.64 -5.15
N VAL A 50 25.27 -3.35 -5.16
CA VAL A 50 26.30 -2.82 -4.29
C VAL A 50 25.88 -2.99 -2.82
N TYR A 51 24.66 -2.59 -2.46
CA TYR A 51 24.18 -2.70 -1.08
C TYR A 51 24.13 -4.14 -0.58
N VAL A 52 23.70 -5.10 -1.40
CA VAL A 52 23.67 -6.52 -1.00
C VAL A 52 25.09 -7.06 -0.79
N ALA A 53 26.05 -6.63 -1.61
CA ALA A 53 27.44 -7.07 -1.52
C ALA A 53 28.21 -6.45 -0.35
N THR A 54 28.06 -5.15 -0.12
CA THR A 54 28.85 -4.40 0.88
C THR A 54 28.14 -4.25 2.22
N LYS A 55 26.80 -4.32 2.24
CA LYS A 55 25.95 -3.95 3.38
C LYS A 55 26.18 -2.52 3.88
N ASN A 56 26.73 -1.67 3.03
CA ASN A 56 27.03 -0.27 3.32
C ASN A 56 26.16 0.61 2.41
N ASP A 57 25.28 1.38 3.02
CA ASP A 57 24.37 2.34 2.38
C ASP A 57 25.13 3.51 1.75
N VAL A 58 26.18 4.01 2.42
CA VAL A 58 27.05 5.06 1.88
C VAL A 58 27.71 4.59 0.59
N ASP A 59 28.15 3.34 0.53
CA ASP A 59 28.82 2.82 -0.67
C ASP A 59 27.87 2.58 -1.85
N ALA A 60 26.61 2.27 -1.54
CA ALA A 60 25.57 1.98 -2.51
C ALA A 60 24.80 3.21 -2.97
N MET A 61 25.02 4.38 -2.37
CA MET A 61 24.32 5.63 -2.69
C MET A 61 24.61 6.10 -4.12
N VAL A 62 23.56 6.24 -4.92
CA VAL A 62 23.64 6.68 -6.33
C VAL A 62 22.88 7.96 -6.63
N GLY A 63 22.05 8.45 -5.70
CA GLY A 63 21.24 9.66 -5.88
C GLY A 63 20.17 9.83 -4.80
N ASP A 64 19.23 10.74 -5.04
CA ASP A 64 18.07 10.99 -4.18
C ASP A 64 16.84 11.43 -4.98
N THR A 65 15.66 11.31 -4.37
CA THR A 65 14.40 11.83 -4.89
C THR A 65 13.60 12.48 -3.77
N ASN A 66 12.99 13.61 -4.07
CA ASN A 66 12.31 14.46 -3.10
C ASN A 66 10.88 14.75 -3.56
N LEU A 67 9.96 14.87 -2.60
CA LEU A 67 8.64 15.45 -2.78
C LEU A 67 8.52 16.65 -1.85
N PHE A 68 8.25 17.82 -2.42
CA PHE A 68 7.89 19.02 -1.67
C PHE A 68 6.37 19.17 -1.67
N LEU A 69 5.76 19.17 -0.50
CA LEU A 69 4.32 19.21 -0.30
C LEU A 69 3.84 20.67 -0.32
N ASN A 70 2.86 20.99 -1.17
CA ASN A 70 2.25 22.32 -1.16
C ASN A 70 1.06 22.34 -0.19
N ASP A 71 1.18 23.11 0.88
CA ASP A 71 0.20 23.25 1.96
C ASP A 71 -1.05 24.08 1.61
N SER A 72 -1.25 24.41 0.33
CA SER A 72 -2.42 25.19 -0.10
C SER A 72 -3.67 24.32 0.00
N GLN A 73 -4.59 24.73 0.88
CA GLN A 73 -5.84 24.09 1.33
C GLN A 73 -6.80 23.51 0.26
N GLU A 74 -6.47 23.53 -1.03
CA GLU A 74 -7.36 23.10 -2.11
C GLU A 74 -6.84 21.94 -2.98
N LEU A 75 -5.55 21.56 -2.94
CA LEU A 75 -5.06 20.36 -3.65
C LEU A 75 -3.89 19.71 -2.92
N CYS A 76 -4.03 18.42 -2.57
CA CYS A 76 -2.94 17.52 -2.15
C CYS A 76 -1.92 17.37 -3.29
N SER A 77 -1.14 18.41 -3.54
CA SER A 77 -0.21 18.51 -4.65
C SER A 77 1.22 18.53 -4.17
N ALA A 78 2.12 17.90 -4.92
CA ALA A 78 3.53 17.85 -4.57
C ALA A 78 4.44 18.07 -5.79
N GLU A 79 5.55 18.74 -5.54
CA GLU A 79 6.63 18.91 -6.50
C GLU A 79 7.64 17.78 -6.35
N ILE A 80 7.88 17.04 -7.43
CA ILE A 80 8.85 15.94 -7.47
C ILE A 80 10.20 16.41 -8.02
N GLU A 81 11.26 16.03 -7.30
CA GLU A 81 12.65 16.21 -7.70
C GLU A 81 13.37 14.86 -7.72
N ILE A 82 14.32 14.72 -8.64
CA ILE A 82 15.12 13.50 -8.81
C ILE A 82 16.54 13.86 -9.23
N MET A 83 17.52 13.25 -8.56
CA MET A 83 18.92 13.31 -8.93
C MET A 83 19.51 11.89 -8.99
N ILE A 84 20.15 11.55 -10.12
CA ILE A 84 21.09 10.42 -10.20
C ILE A 84 22.50 10.99 -10.28
N ALA A 85 23.17 10.99 -9.13
CA ALA A 85 24.44 11.64 -8.95
C ALA A 85 25.56 10.93 -9.74
N GLU A 86 25.62 9.60 -9.68
CA GLU A 86 26.68 8.84 -10.34
C GLU A 86 26.47 8.68 -11.85
N GLU A 87 27.43 9.13 -12.64
CA GLU A 87 27.41 8.99 -14.11
C GLU A 87 27.33 7.54 -14.58
N ALA A 88 28.02 6.63 -13.88
CA ALA A 88 27.97 5.20 -14.16
C ALA A 88 26.56 4.60 -14.05
N ASN A 89 25.66 5.28 -13.33
CA ASN A 89 24.27 4.87 -13.12
C ASN A 89 23.26 5.65 -13.96
N ARG A 90 23.70 6.67 -14.70
CA ARG A 90 22.87 7.40 -15.67
C ARG A 90 22.65 6.56 -16.94
N GLY A 91 21.56 6.83 -17.67
CA GLY A 91 21.21 6.09 -18.90
C GLY A 91 20.69 4.65 -18.68
N LYS A 92 20.72 4.13 -17.44
CA LYS A 92 20.26 2.78 -17.08
C LYS A 92 18.81 2.73 -16.56
N LYS A 93 18.01 3.77 -16.86
CA LYS A 93 16.64 3.95 -16.36
C LYS A 93 16.50 4.02 -14.82
N ARG A 94 17.58 4.26 -14.07
CA ARG A 94 17.52 4.42 -12.61
C ARG A 94 16.61 5.56 -12.18
N GLY A 95 16.77 6.75 -12.79
CA GLY A 95 15.89 7.90 -12.50
C GLY A 95 14.42 7.62 -12.80
N TRP A 96 14.12 6.83 -13.83
CA TRP A 96 12.76 6.43 -14.17
C TRP A 96 12.15 5.53 -13.08
N GLU A 97 12.88 4.50 -12.65
CA GLU A 97 12.44 3.59 -11.57
C GLU A 97 12.22 4.36 -10.26
N SER A 98 13.16 5.23 -9.90
CA SER A 98 13.10 6.04 -8.69
C SER A 98 11.89 6.99 -8.69
N VAL A 99 11.63 7.68 -9.80
CA VAL A 99 10.47 8.56 -9.93
C VAL A 99 9.17 7.78 -9.81
N ILE A 100 9.04 6.61 -10.46
CA ILE A 100 7.83 5.79 -10.31
C ILE A 100 7.60 5.40 -8.85
N LEU A 101 8.64 4.93 -8.15
CA LEU A 101 8.53 4.56 -6.74
C LEU A 101 8.12 5.75 -5.87
N MET A 102 8.67 6.93 -6.13
CA MET A 102 8.33 8.14 -5.39
C MET A 102 6.89 8.61 -5.66
N LEU A 103 6.43 8.54 -6.91
CA LEU A 103 5.05 8.86 -7.28
C LEU A 103 4.06 7.88 -6.64
N LEU A 104 4.38 6.58 -6.64
CA LEU A 104 3.56 5.56 -5.97
C LEU A 104 3.51 5.82 -4.46
N TYR A 105 4.64 6.10 -3.82
CA TYR A 105 4.69 6.44 -2.40
C TYR A 105 3.86 7.69 -2.11
N GLY A 106 4.02 8.75 -2.89
CA GLY A 106 3.26 9.98 -2.75
C GLY A 106 1.76 9.78 -2.90
N ALA A 107 1.33 8.96 -3.86
CA ALA A 107 -0.08 8.69 -4.10
C ALA A 107 -0.69 7.79 -3.01
N GLU A 108 -0.01 6.71 -2.63
CA GLU A 108 -0.55 5.68 -1.73
C GLU A 108 -0.37 6.02 -0.25
N THR A 109 0.74 6.66 0.11
CA THR A 109 1.09 6.93 1.51
C THR A 109 0.79 8.38 1.91
N LEU A 110 1.05 9.33 1.02
CA LEU A 110 0.86 10.77 1.30
C LEU A 110 -0.47 11.33 0.75
N ASN A 111 -1.28 10.50 0.06
CA ASN A 111 -2.54 10.89 -0.58
C ASN A 111 -2.41 12.07 -1.56
N ILE A 112 -1.26 12.19 -2.23
CA ILE A 112 -1.03 13.22 -3.25
C ILE A 112 -1.81 12.86 -4.51
N ASN A 113 -2.62 13.80 -4.98
CA ASN A 113 -3.46 13.61 -6.17
C ASN A 113 -2.95 14.37 -7.40
N LYS A 114 -1.99 15.28 -7.23
CA LYS A 114 -1.40 16.07 -8.31
C LYS A 114 0.11 16.19 -8.14
N PHE A 115 0.86 15.74 -9.13
CA PHE A 115 2.32 15.87 -9.16
C PHE A 115 2.74 16.91 -10.18
N CYS A 116 3.70 17.75 -9.80
CA CYS A 116 4.38 18.66 -10.71
C CYS A 116 5.88 18.44 -10.67
N ALA A 117 6.55 18.63 -11.80
CA ALA A 117 8.00 18.62 -11.89
C ALA A 117 8.47 19.94 -12.50
N LYS A 118 9.48 20.56 -11.90
CA LYS A 118 10.13 21.77 -12.41
C LYS A 118 11.45 21.39 -13.08
N ILE A 119 11.51 21.58 -14.39
CA ILE A 119 12.67 21.15 -15.18
C ILE A 119 13.20 22.33 -16.00
N LYS A 120 14.53 22.46 -16.08
CA LYS A 120 15.18 23.43 -16.96
C LYS A 120 14.90 23.10 -18.44
N LEU A 121 14.67 24.14 -19.25
CA LEU A 121 14.31 24.00 -20.68
C LEU A 121 15.33 23.22 -21.52
N ASP A 122 16.61 23.31 -21.17
CA ASP A 122 17.71 22.67 -21.87
C ASP A 122 17.98 21.24 -21.39
N ASN A 123 17.31 20.79 -20.32
CA ASN A 123 17.39 19.42 -19.82
C ASN A 123 16.44 18.48 -20.58
N ALA A 124 16.72 18.29 -21.88
CA ALA A 124 15.94 17.44 -22.76
C ALA A 124 15.87 15.97 -22.29
N VAL A 125 16.82 15.52 -21.47
CA VAL A 125 16.83 14.15 -20.92
C VAL A 125 15.72 13.99 -19.89
N SER A 126 15.65 14.88 -18.90
CA SER A 126 14.59 14.85 -17.88
C SER A 126 13.22 15.15 -18.49
N ILE A 127 13.12 16.14 -19.40
CA ILE A 127 11.84 16.46 -20.07
C ILE A 127 11.26 15.22 -20.75
N ARG A 128 12.04 14.54 -21.61
CA ARG A 128 11.59 13.31 -22.29
C ARG A 128 11.26 12.17 -21.33
N MET A 129 11.92 12.11 -20.18
CA MET A 129 11.62 11.12 -19.15
C MET A 129 10.25 11.36 -18.54
N PHE A 130 9.96 12.60 -18.11
CA PHE A 130 8.69 12.98 -17.50
C PHE A 130 7.53 12.95 -18.50
N GLU A 131 7.73 13.38 -19.76
CA GLU A 131 6.74 13.25 -20.83
C GLU A 131 6.30 11.78 -21.02
N LYS A 132 7.27 10.87 -21.08
CA LYS A 132 7.00 9.43 -21.21
C LYS A 132 6.33 8.84 -19.98
N LEU A 133 6.51 9.43 -18.79
CA LEU A 133 5.79 9.07 -17.57
C LEU A 133 4.36 9.62 -17.55
N GLY A 134 3.95 10.41 -18.55
CA GLY A 134 2.60 10.97 -18.65
C GLY A 134 2.45 12.37 -18.08
N PHE A 135 3.55 13.05 -17.76
CA PHE A 135 3.50 14.48 -17.41
C PHE A 135 3.31 15.31 -18.69
N GLN A 136 2.45 16.33 -18.63
CA GLN A 136 2.18 17.28 -19.70
C GLN A 136 2.57 18.71 -19.32
N GLU A 137 3.07 19.49 -20.26
CA GLU A 137 3.46 20.88 -20.01
C GLU A 137 2.27 21.72 -19.52
N SER A 138 2.41 22.35 -18.36
CA SER A 138 1.35 23.16 -17.75
C SER A 138 1.57 24.65 -18.03
N ARG A 139 0.49 25.32 -18.46
CA ARG A 139 0.51 26.77 -18.77
C ARG A 139 0.34 27.66 -17.52
N ASP A 140 -0.05 27.09 -16.38
CA ASP A 140 -0.58 27.85 -15.23
C ASP A 140 0.45 28.47 -14.27
N CYS A 141 1.76 28.24 -14.42
CA CYS A 141 2.77 28.70 -13.46
C CYS A 141 3.75 29.75 -14.00
N SER A 142 3.28 30.67 -14.86
CA SER A 142 4.09 31.78 -15.41
C SER A 142 4.41 32.93 -14.41
N ARG A 143 4.22 32.74 -13.09
CA ARG A 143 4.34 33.83 -12.09
C ARG A 143 5.42 33.65 -11.03
N VAL A 144 6.39 32.74 -11.19
CA VAL A 144 7.59 32.72 -10.34
C VAL A 144 8.77 33.28 -11.12
N ARG A 145 9.10 34.54 -10.84
CA ARG A 145 10.32 35.21 -11.31
C ARG A 145 11.53 34.53 -10.65
N GLN A 146 12.23 33.68 -11.40
CA GLN A 146 13.67 33.75 -11.68
C GLN A 146 14.10 32.44 -12.39
N ASN A 147 14.66 32.60 -13.60
CA ASN A 147 15.09 31.58 -14.56
C ASN A 147 13.97 30.76 -15.24
N PRO A 148 14.06 30.48 -16.56
CA PRO A 148 12.99 29.85 -17.32
C PRO A 148 12.92 28.35 -16.97
N ILE A 149 11.97 28.01 -16.11
CA ILE A 149 11.65 26.64 -15.68
C ILE A 149 10.30 26.27 -16.29
N GLN A 150 10.21 25.11 -16.95
CA GLN A 150 8.95 24.59 -17.49
C GLN A 150 8.28 23.66 -16.45
N PRO A 151 7.07 23.99 -15.97
CA PRO A 151 6.32 23.12 -15.09
C PRO A 151 5.56 22.08 -15.91
N ILE A 152 5.79 20.80 -15.62
CA ILE A 152 5.08 19.68 -16.25
C ILE A 152 4.17 19.05 -15.17
N THR A 153 2.90 18.78 -15.48
CA THR A 153 1.87 18.27 -14.56
C THR A 153 1.29 16.95 -15.08
N MET A 154 1.08 15.95 -14.22
CA MET A 154 0.31 14.76 -14.63
C MET A 154 -1.19 15.06 -14.61
N ASP A 155 -1.87 14.75 -15.71
CA ASP A 155 -3.33 14.77 -15.76
C ASP A 155 -3.92 13.63 -14.91
N PRO A 156 -4.98 13.88 -14.12
CA PRO A 156 -5.67 12.86 -13.33
C PRO A 156 -6.22 11.70 -14.17
N GLU A 157 -6.44 11.91 -15.48
CA GLU A 157 -6.96 10.88 -16.38
C GLU A 157 -5.98 9.73 -16.67
N ILE A 158 -4.66 9.92 -16.57
CA ILE A 158 -3.69 8.84 -16.87
C ILE A 158 -3.59 7.82 -15.73
N SER A 159 -3.81 8.24 -14.48
CA SER A 159 -3.97 7.31 -13.33
C SER A 159 -5.13 6.32 -13.58
N SER A 160 -6.17 6.76 -14.31
CA SER A 160 -7.29 5.91 -14.71
C SER A 160 -7.00 4.97 -15.89
N ASN A 161 -6.06 5.31 -16.77
CA ASN A 161 -5.75 4.53 -17.98
C ASN A 161 -4.90 3.27 -17.73
N ILE A 162 -4.32 3.10 -16.54
CA ILE A 162 -3.65 1.85 -16.14
C ILE A 162 -4.69 0.76 -15.81
N LYS A 163 -5.93 1.17 -15.51
CA LYS A 163 -7.04 0.27 -15.18
C LYS A 163 -7.81 -0.07 -16.45
N GLY A 164 -7.92 -1.36 -16.79
CA GLY A 164 -8.68 -1.80 -17.97
C GLY A 164 -10.14 -1.29 -17.97
N PRO A 165 -10.82 -1.24 -19.13
CA PRO A 165 -12.14 -0.60 -19.29
C PRO A 165 -13.23 -1.16 -18.36
N ILE A 166 -13.13 -2.43 -17.98
CA ILE A 166 -14.03 -3.09 -17.03
C ILE A 166 -13.80 -2.57 -15.60
N LEU A 167 -12.54 -2.36 -15.21
CA LEU A 167 -12.19 -1.89 -13.87
C LEU A 167 -12.64 -0.43 -13.66
N ILE A 168 -12.59 0.39 -14.72
CA ILE A 168 -13.14 1.76 -14.72
C ILE A 168 -14.66 1.75 -14.52
N GLN A 169 -15.39 0.84 -15.18
CA GLN A 169 -16.83 0.71 -14.98
C GLN A 169 -17.18 0.27 -13.56
N ILE A 170 -16.43 -0.70 -13.01
CA ILE A 170 -16.59 -1.14 -11.63
C ILE A 170 -16.28 0.00 -10.65
N GLN A 171 -15.23 0.77 -10.89
CA GLN A 171 -14.87 1.91 -10.05
C GLN A 171 -15.98 2.97 -10.04
N LYS A 172 -16.53 3.35 -11.20
CA LYS A 172 -17.68 4.26 -11.29
C LYS A 172 -18.91 3.73 -10.55
N LEU A 173 -19.15 2.42 -10.61
CA LEU A 173 -20.23 1.78 -9.86
C LEU A 173 -19.99 1.85 -8.35
N CYS A 174 -18.76 1.58 -7.89
CA CYS A 174 -18.40 1.66 -6.47
C CYS A 174 -18.49 3.10 -5.92
N GLU A 175 -18.10 4.09 -6.71
CA GLU A 175 -18.27 5.51 -6.40
C GLU A 175 -19.76 5.90 -6.32
N MET A 176 -20.57 5.46 -7.29
CA MET A 176 -22.03 5.68 -7.29
C MET A 176 -22.72 5.05 -6.08
N LEU A 177 -22.24 3.88 -5.63
CA LEU A 177 -22.76 3.17 -4.45
C LEU A 177 -22.19 3.71 -3.13
N ASP A 178 -21.33 4.72 -3.17
CA ASP A 178 -20.72 5.33 -1.98
C ASP A 178 -19.98 4.28 -1.13
N LEU A 179 -19.22 3.42 -1.84
CA LEU A 179 -18.38 2.35 -1.28
C LEU A 179 -16.93 2.77 -1.11
N VAL A 180 -16.52 3.89 -1.71
CA VAL A 180 -15.17 4.46 -1.58
C VAL A 180 -15.13 5.34 -0.33
N ASP A 181 -14.06 5.22 0.45
CA ASP A 181 -13.89 6.04 1.66
C ASP A 181 -13.70 7.51 1.26
N LYS A 182 -14.59 8.40 1.72
CA LYS A 182 -14.46 9.85 1.55
C LYS A 182 -13.56 10.39 2.66
N ASN A 183 -12.71 11.39 2.33
CA ASN A 183 -11.70 11.98 3.23
C ASN A 183 -12.17 12.04 4.68
N ALA A 184 -11.40 11.39 5.55
CA ALA A 184 -11.69 11.16 6.95
C ALA A 184 -11.65 12.48 7.74
N ASN A 185 -12.77 13.20 7.72
CA ASN A 185 -13.08 14.21 8.71
C ASN A 185 -14.33 13.77 9.48
N SER A 186 -14.22 13.82 10.81
CA SER A 186 -15.27 13.68 11.84
C SER A 186 -15.54 12.30 12.43
N ALA A 187 -15.86 12.33 13.73
CA ALA A 187 -16.24 11.25 14.64
C ALA A 187 -17.52 10.48 14.25
N THR A 188 -17.59 10.02 13.00
CA THR A 188 -18.76 9.32 12.43
C THR A 188 -18.42 7.89 12.06
N TYR A 189 -19.42 7.00 12.09
CA TYR A 189 -19.26 5.59 11.76
C TYR A 189 -18.82 5.40 10.29
N ASN A 190 -17.91 4.46 10.04
CA ASN A 190 -17.45 4.13 8.68
C ASN A 190 -18.52 3.34 7.90
N TRP A 191 -19.50 4.06 7.38
CA TRP A 191 -20.60 3.52 6.56
C TRP A 191 -20.12 2.86 5.26
N PRO A 192 -19.16 3.42 4.50
CA PRO A 192 -18.63 2.75 3.31
C PRO A 192 -18.07 1.36 3.64
N GLN A 193 -17.27 1.25 4.71
CA GLN A 193 -16.74 -0.03 5.15
C GLN A 193 -17.85 -1.03 5.51
N LEU A 194 -18.87 -0.62 6.25
CA LEU A 194 -20.00 -1.47 6.60
C LEU A 194 -20.75 -1.99 5.35
N LYS A 195 -20.97 -1.12 4.36
CA LYS A 195 -21.61 -1.51 3.08
C LYS A 195 -20.77 -2.55 2.33
N ARG A 196 -19.44 -2.40 2.28
CA ARG A 196 -18.54 -3.36 1.64
C ARG A 196 -18.64 -4.74 2.29
N TYR A 197 -18.63 -4.81 3.62
CA TYR A 197 -18.83 -6.07 4.36
C TYR A 197 -20.21 -6.69 4.09
N ALA A 198 -21.27 -5.88 4.01
CA ALA A 198 -22.61 -6.36 3.69
C ALA A 198 -22.68 -6.96 2.28
N ILE A 199 -22.11 -6.28 1.28
CA ILE A 199 -22.06 -6.77 -0.11
C ILE A 199 -21.31 -8.10 -0.18
N PHE A 200 -20.13 -8.18 0.43
CA PHE A 200 -19.35 -9.41 0.47
C PHE A 200 -20.12 -10.55 1.15
N GLY A 201 -20.70 -10.29 2.33
CA GLY A 201 -21.45 -11.28 3.09
C GLY A 201 -22.66 -11.82 2.34
N CYS A 202 -23.48 -10.93 1.77
CA CYS A 202 -24.75 -11.29 1.13
C CYS A 202 -24.57 -11.92 -0.25
N PHE A 203 -23.70 -11.35 -1.10
CA PHE A 203 -23.66 -11.71 -2.52
C PHE A 203 -22.50 -12.62 -2.91
N LEU A 204 -21.42 -12.65 -2.13
CA LEU A 204 -20.24 -13.45 -2.41
C LEU A 204 -20.13 -14.63 -1.45
N ALA A 205 -19.91 -14.36 -0.16
CA ALA A 205 -19.67 -15.39 0.84
C ALA A 205 -20.90 -16.28 1.07
N GLY A 206 -22.10 -15.70 1.20
CA GLY A 206 -23.33 -16.44 1.46
C GLY A 206 -23.62 -17.56 0.45
N PRO A 207 -23.70 -17.26 -0.88
CA PRO A 207 -23.91 -18.28 -1.90
C PRO A 207 -22.81 -19.34 -1.95
N ILE A 208 -21.54 -18.93 -1.80
CA ILE A 208 -20.39 -19.85 -1.79
C ILE A 208 -20.48 -20.82 -0.61
N LEU A 209 -20.73 -20.31 0.60
CA LEU A 209 -20.88 -21.12 1.81
C LEU A 209 -22.08 -22.07 1.69
N HIS A 210 -23.20 -21.61 1.12
CA HIS A 210 -24.36 -22.47 0.88
C HIS A 210 -24.01 -23.66 -0.02
N GLY A 211 -23.37 -23.39 -1.17
CA GLY A 211 -22.91 -24.43 -2.08
C GLY A 211 -21.90 -25.38 -1.45
N TRP A 212 -20.96 -24.83 -0.68
CA TRP A 212 -19.91 -25.58 0.01
C TRP A 212 -20.48 -26.53 1.06
N TYR A 213 -21.39 -26.06 1.93
CA TYR A 213 -21.99 -26.91 2.96
C TYR A 213 -22.86 -28.01 2.36
N LYS A 214 -23.57 -27.72 1.26
CA LYS A 214 -24.32 -28.74 0.51
C LYS A 214 -23.38 -29.81 -0.07
N TRP A 215 -22.26 -29.40 -0.64
CA TRP A 215 -21.23 -30.31 -1.14
C TRP A 215 -20.63 -31.17 -0.01
N LEU A 216 -20.22 -30.55 1.10
CA LEU A 216 -19.69 -31.25 2.27
C LEU A 216 -20.66 -32.28 2.84
N ASP A 217 -21.95 -31.96 2.92
CA ASP A 217 -22.97 -32.89 3.42
C ASP A 217 -23.22 -34.07 2.47
N THR A 218 -23.04 -33.85 1.17
CA THR A 218 -23.16 -34.90 0.15
C THR A 218 -22.00 -35.89 0.24
N PHE A 219 -20.76 -35.41 0.42
CA PHE A 219 -19.56 -36.26 0.50
C PHE A 219 -19.33 -36.87 1.89
N TYR A 220 -19.70 -36.15 2.95
CA TYR A 220 -19.46 -36.54 4.33
C TYR A 220 -20.80 -36.65 5.08
N SER A 221 -21.59 -37.67 4.73
CA SER A 221 -22.89 -37.92 5.36
C SER A 221 -22.73 -38.51 6.76
N GLY A 222 -23.49 -38.00 7.73
CA GLY A 222 -23.55 -38.52 9.11
C GLY A 222 -23.08 -37.52 10.17
N LYS A 223 -23.35 -37.86 11.43
CA LYS A 223 -23.05 -37.03 12.62
C LYS A 223 -21.96 -37.61 13.52
N SER A 224 -21.27 -38.66 13.09
CA SER A 224 -20.15 -39.22 13.86
C SER A 224 -19.07 -38.17 14.06
N THR A 225 -18.47 -38.10 15.25
CA THR A 225 -17.41 -37.13 15.57
C THR A 225 -16.26 -37.19 14.57
N LYS A 226 -15.93 -38.37 14.03
CA LYS A 226 -14.91 -38.54 12.97
C LYS A 226 -15.28 -37.81 11.67
N VAL A 227 -16.56 -37.85 11.29
CA VAL A 227 -17.08 -37.17 10.09
C VAL A 227 -17.08 -35.67 10.30
N VAL A 228 -17.50 -35.20 11.47
CA VAL A 228 -17.48 -33.77 11.85
C VAL A 228 -16.06 -33.22 11.83
N LEU A 229 -15.10 -33.92 12.45
CA LEU A 229 -13.69 -33.52 12.40
C LEU A 229 -13.15 -33.46 10.97
N LYS A 230 -13.49 -34.44 10.12
CA LYS A 230 -13.09 -34.40 8.71
C LYS A 230 -13.67 -33.20 7.96
N LYS A 231 -14.94 -32.85 8.20
CA LYS A 231 -15.55 -31.63 7.66
C LYS A 231 -14.80 -30.38 8.11
N LEU A 232 -14.42 -30.29 9.39
CA LEU A 232 -13.65 -29.15 9.91
C LEU A 232 -12.29 -28.98 9.23
N PHE A 233 -11.55 -30.07 9.04
CA PHE A 233 -10.27 -30.02 8.33
C PHE A 233 -10.43 -29.56 6.89
N VAL A 234 -11.44 -30.08 6.19
CA VAL A 234 -11.72 -29.69 4.79
C VAL A 234 -12.18 -28.23 4.72
N ASP A 235 -13.01 -27.77 5.65
CA ASP A 235 -13.44 -26.37 5.73
C ASP A 235 -12.23 -25.43 5.92
N GLN A 236 -11.41 -25.70 6.95
CA GLN A 236 -10.31 -24.84 7.38
C GLN A 236 -9.16 -24.76 6.37
N PHE A 237 -8.84 -25.85 5.68
CA PHE A 237 -7.65 -25.93 4.82
C PHE A 237 -7.96 -25.95 3.32
N ILE A 238 -9.21 -26.21 2.92
CA ILE A 238 -9.59 -26.21 1.50
C ILE A 238 -10.45 -24.99 1.16
N LEU A 239 -11.48 -24.66 1.97
CA LEU A 239 -12.34 -23.51 1.68
C LEU A 239 -11.78 -22.19 2.22
N THR A 240 -11.29 -22.18 3.46
CA THR A 240 -10.91 -20.92 4.12
C THR A 240 -9.83 -20.15 3.36
N PRO A 241 -8.74 -20.76 2.83
CA PRO A 241 -7.73 -20.00 2.10
C PRO A 241 -8.25 -19.28 0.84
N PRO A 242 -8.96 -19.94 -0.12
CA PRO A 242 -9.52 -19.25 -1.28
C PRO A 242 -10.62 -18.26 -0.92
N LEU A 243 -11.41 -18.52 0.14
CA LEU A 243 -12.43 -17.59 0.61
C LEU A 243 -11.82 -16.29 1.16
N ILE A 244 -10.69 -16.38 1.87
CA ILE A 244 -9.93 -15.22 2.36
C ILE A 244 -9.31 -14.43 1.19
N ILE A 245 -8.74 -15.12 0.18
CA ILE A 245 -8.23 -14.48 -1.03
C ILE A 245 -9.36 -13.70 -1.73
N LEU A 246 -10.52 -14.34 -1.91
CA LEU A 246 -11.69 -13.72 -2.51
C LEU A 246 -12.16 -12.51 -1.70
N PHE A 247 -12.15 -12.60 -0.36
CA PHE A 247 -12.47 -11.47 0.52
C PHE A 247 -11.56 -10.27 0.23
N PHE A 248 -10.24 -10.44 0.26
CA PHE A 248 -9.32 -9.32 0.06
C PHE A 248 -9.44 -8.73 -1.34
N ILE A 249 -9.53 -9.54 -2.39
CA ILE A 249 -9.73 -9.05 -3.76
C ILE A 249 -11.02 -8.25 -3.88
N SER A 250 -12.12 -8.74 -3.28
CA SER A 250 -13.42 -8.07 -3.31
C SER A 250 -13.38 -6.73 -2.57
N MET A 251 -12.71 -6.68 -1.42
CA MET A 251 -12.54 -5.45 -0.64
C MET A 251 -11.69 -4.43 -1.40
N SER A 252 -10.53 -4.82 -1.94
CA SER A 252 -9.68 -3.92 -2.71
C SER A 252 -10.37 -3.40 -3.98
N LEU A 253 -11.22 -4.22 -4.61
CA LEU A 253 -12.05 -3.82 -5.74
C LEU A 253 -13.08 -2.76 -5.35
N MET A 254 -13.80 -2.97 -4.24
CA MET A 254 -14.82 -2.02 -3.75
C MET A 254 -14.23 -0.73 -3.19
N GLU A 255 -12.98 -0.77 -2.72
CA GLU A 255 -12.19 0.40 -2.29
C GLU A 255 -11.54 1.14 -3.46
N ALA A 256 -11.73 0.67 -4.70
CA ALA A 256 -11.16 1.24 -5.91
C ALA A 256 -9.62 1.35 -5.90
N LYS A 257 -8.94 0.46 -5.18
CA LYS A 257 -7.47 0.43 -5.11
C LYS A 257 -6.85 0.22 -6.50
N SER A 258 -5.67 0.80 -6.71
CA SER A 258 -4.87 0.66 -7.95
C SER A 258 -4.48 -0.79 -8.20
N ASP A 259 -4.09 -1.51 -7.16
CA ASP A 259 -3.56 -2.87 -7.25
C ASP A 259 -4.40 -3.86 -6.41
N LEU A 260 -5.21 -4.68 -7.09
CA LEU A 260 -6.16 -5.61 -6.48
C LEU A 260 -5.49 -6.78 -5.76
N LEU A 261 -4.28 -7.15 -6.19
CA LEU A 261 -3.57 -8.33 -5.69
C LEU A 261 -2.46 -7.98 -4.71
N GLN A 262 -2.03 -6.73 -4.63
CA GLN A 262 -0.95 -6.31 -3.73
C GLN A 262 -1.34 -6.53 -2.26
N GLU A 263 -2.52 -6.06 -1.87
CA GLU A 263 -3.04 -6.26 -0.52
C GLU A 263 -3.27 -7.74 -0.22
N CYS A 264 -3.75 -8.51 -1.20
CA CYS A 264 -3.88 -9.96 -1.08
C CYS A 264 -2.51 -10.61 -0.89
N LYS A 265 -1.47 -10.27 -1.67
CA LYS A 265 -0.12 -10.83 -1.54
C LYS A 265 0.46 -10.51 -0.16
N ILE A 266 0.38 -9.25 0.27
CA ILE A 266 0.91 -8.82 1.56
C ILE A 266 0.17 -9.55 2.69
N LYS A 267 -1.17 -9.48 2.73
CA LYS A 267 -1.96 -10.04 3.84
C LYS A 267 -2.04 -11.57 3.82
N PHE A 268 -2.06 -12.21 2.65
CA PHE A 268 -2.10 -13.67 2.52
C PHE A 268 -0.75 -14.30 2.84
N VAL A 269 0.36 -13.77 2.32
CA VAL A 269 1.72 -14.22 2.69
C VAL A 269 1.94 -14.01 4.20
N HIS A 270 1.50 -12.87 4.74
CA HIS A 270 1.60 -12.59 6.17
C HIS A 270 0.74 -13.52 7.05
N THR A 271 -0.37 -14.04 6.53
CA THR A 271 -1.31 -14.92 7.26
C THR A 271 -0.94 -16.41 7.14
N PHE A 272 -0.40 -16.85 6.00
CA PHE A 272 -0.15 -18.27 5.69
C PHE A 272 1.34 -18.65 5.74
N GLN A 273 2.24 -17.76 5.29
CA GLN A 273 3.68 -18.08 5.16
C GLN A 273 4.40 -17.99 6.51
N ASN A 274 3.94 -17.12 7.41
CA ASN A 274 4.47 -17.01 8.78
C ASN A 274 4.03 -18.16 9.71
N SER A 275 3.20 -19.11 9.23
CA SER A 275 2.96 -20.38 9.93
C SER A 275 4.15 -21.35 9.83
N CYS A 276 5.10 -21.14 8.90
CA CYS A 276 6.18 -22.10 8.64
C CYS A 276 7.62 -21.57 8.77
N GLN A 277 7.90 -20.29 9.04
CA GLN A 277 9.29 -19.84 9.21
C GLN A 277 9.50 -18.62 10.12
N LYS A 278 10.50 -18.72 11.00
CA LYS A 278 10.98 -17.72 11.99
C LYS A 278 11.61 -16.48 11.33
N GLY A 279 11.39 -15.29 11.91
CA GLY A 279 12.20 -14.10 11.59
C GLY A 279 11.64 -12.74 12.02
N TYR A 280 11.69 -12.43 13.31
CA TYR A 280 11.80 -11.13 14.01
C TYR A 280 10.98 -9.86 13.56
N ILE A 281 10.30 -9.31 14.57
CA ILE A 281 9.74 -7.94 14.80
C ILE A 281 8.28 -7.66 14.35
N MET A 282 7.64 -8.45 13.47
CA MET A 282 6.17 -8.41 13.26
C MET A 282 5.40 -9.58 13.91
N GLU A 283 5.98 -10.29 14.87
CA GLU A 283 5.47 -11.58 15.35
C GLU A 283 4.32 -11.52 16.38
N ILE A 284 4.17 -10.48 17.20
CA ILE A 284 3.32 -10.56 18.40
C ILE A 284 1.81 -10.34 18.09
N THR A 285 1.45 -9.40 17.22
CA THR A 285 0.03 -9.09 16.95
C THR A 285 -0.64 -10.14 16.06
N TYR A 286 0.10 -10.79 15.16
CA TYR A 286 -0.49 -11.61 14.10
C TYR A 286 -0.57 -13.10 14.43
N ILE A 287 0.36 -13.62 15.22
CA ILE A 287 0.24 -14.95 15.82
C ILE A 287 -0.98 -14.98 16.75
N PHE A 288 -1.20 -13.90 17.51
CA PHE A 288 -2.38 -13.74 18.35
C PHE A 288 -3.66 -13.82 17.53
N VAL A 289 -3.79 -13.05 16.43
CA VAL A 289 -4.99 -13.07 15.57
C VAL A 289 -5.24 -14.45 14.95
N PHE A 290 -4.22 -15.18 14.52
CA PHE A 290 -4.39 -16.53 13.98
C PHE A 290 -4.84 -17.53 15.06
N GLN A 291 -4.22 -17.51 16.23
CA GLN A 291 -4.61 -18.35 17.36
C GLN A 291 -6.04 -18.02 17.84
N THR A 292 -6.40 -16.74 17.90
CA THR A 292 -7.76 -16.29 18.23
C THR A 292 -8.76 -16.69 17.15
N SER A 293 -8.37 -16.66 15.87
CA SER A 293 -9.22 -17.08 14.75
C SER A 293 -9.50 -18.57 14.78
N CYS A 294 -8.47 -19.42 14.90
CA CYS A 294 -8.65 -20.86 15.04
C CYS A 294 -9.40 -21.21 16.33
N GLY A 295 -9.11 -20.51 17.44
CA GLY A 295 -9.78 -20.67 18.73
C GLY A 295 -11.27 -20.29 18.70
N PHE A 296 -11.68 -19.37 17.82
CA PHE A 296 -13.09 -18.99 17.65
C PHE A 296 -13.80 -19.85 16.60
N TRP A 297 -13.22 -20.01 15.41
CA TRP A 297 -13.89 -20.62 14.27
C TRP A 297 -13.98 -22.14 14.35
N LEU A 298 -12.98 -22.84 14.91
CA LEU A 298 -13.05 -24.31 15.03
C LEU A 298 -14.19 -24.77 15.95
N PRO A 299 -14.40 -24.18 17.16
CA PRO A 299 -15.56 -24.51 17.99
C PRO A 299 -16.89 -24.14 17.34
N VAL A 300 -16.97 -22.95 16.72
CA VAL A 300 -18.19 -22.49 16.03
C VAL A 300 -18.55 -23.46 14.90
N GLN A 301 -17.59 -23.84 14.06
CA GLN A 301 -17.86 -24.78 12.98
C GLN A 301 -18.12 -26.20 13.48
N PHE A 302 -17.54 -26.61 14.62
CA PHE A 302 -17.85 -27.90 15.23
C PHE A 302 -19.32 -27.97 15.62
N VAL A 303 -19.84 -26.91 16.27
CA VAL A 303 -21.26 -26.77 16.60
C VAL A 303 -22.12 -26.71 15.33
N ASN A 304 -21.68 -25.97 14.31
CA ASN A 304 -22.37 -25.85 13.02
C ASN A 304 -22.59 -27.22 12.35
N PHE A 305 -21.55 -28.05 12.30
CA PHE A 305 -21.62 -29.36 11.65
C PHE A 305 -22.27 -30.45 12.51
N LEU A 306 -22.26 -30.31 13.83
CA LEU A 306 -22.83 -31.29 14.75
C LEU A 306 -24.33 -31.04 15.01
N LEU A 307 -24.69 -29.79 15.33
CA LEU A 307 -26.01 -29.44 15.88
C LEU A 307 -26.91 -28.71 14.89
N ILE A 308 -26.35 -27.86 14.01
CA ILE A 308 -27.15 -26.98 13.16
C ILE A 308 -27.67 -27.73 11.92
N PRO A 309 -28.99 -27.70 11.65
CA PRO A 309 -29.57 -28.29 10.45
C PRO A 309 -29.01 -27.64 9.17
N PRO A 310 -28.84 -28.38 8.06
CA PRO A 310 -28.23 -27.87 6.82
C PRO A 310 -28.82 -26.54 6.33
N SER A 311 -30.14 -26.36 6.43
CA SER A 311 -30.84 -25.15 5.99
C SER A 311 -30.46 -23.88 6.76
N PHE A 312 -29.96 -23.99 7.99
CA PHE A 312 -29.66 -22.86 8.88
C PHE A 312 -28.16 -22.60 9.07
N ARG A 313 -27.29 -23.42 8.48
CA ARG A 313 -25.84 -23.32 8.72
C ARG A 313 -25.23 -22.00 8.27
N VAL A 314 -25.65 -21.51 7.11
CA VAL A 314 -25.17 -20.20 6.60
C VAL A 314 -25.61 -19.08 7.55
N THR A 315 -26.88 -19.08 7.98
CA THR A 315 -27.40 -18.09 8.93
C THR A 315 -26.65 -18.14 10.27
N TYR A 316 -26.39 -19.33 10.81
CA TYR A 316 -25.60 -19.50 12.02
C TYR A 316 -24.19 -18.92 11.88
N VAL A 317 -23.51 -19.24 10.77
CA VAL A 317 -22.17 -18.73 10.46
C VAL A 317 -22.18 -17.21 10.26
N SER A 318 -23.22 -16.63 9.65
CA SER A 318 -23.38 -15.18 9.51
C SER A 318 -23.50 -14.47 10.87
N ILE A 319 -24.25 -15.04 11.82
CA ILE A 319 -24.36 -14.50 13.18
C ILE A 319 -23.00 -14.59 13.90
N ALA A 320 -22.32 -15.73 13.80
CA ALA A 320 -20.98 -15.89 14.37
C ALA A 320 -19.96 -14.92 13.75
N ALA A 321 -20.03 -14.69 12.43
CA ALA A 321 -19.20 -13.74 11.73
C ALA A 321 -19.42 -12.30 12.23
N PHE A 322 -20.66 -11.91 12.52
CA PHE A 322 -20.94 -10.60 13.14
C PHE A 322 -20.25 -10.45 14.50
N CYS A 323 -20.31 -11.46 15.36
CA CYS A 323 -19.57 -11.46 16.63
C CYS A 323 -18.06 -11.38 16.42
N TRP A 324 -17.53 -12.14 15.44
CA TRP A 324 -16.11 -12.13 15.09
C TRP A 324 -15.61 -10.75 14.64
N VAL A 325 -16.37 -10.04 13.80
CA VAL A 325 -16.02 -8.68 13.35
C VAL A 325 -15.92 -7.72 14.54
N ASN A 326 -16.83 -7.81 15.52
CA ASN A 326 -16.76 -6.99 16.73
C ASN A 326 -15.52 -7.33 17.58
N ILE A 327 -15.17 -8.62 17.70
CA ILE A 327 -13.93 -9.05 18.37
C ILE A 327 -12.71 -8.47 17.66
N LEU A 328 -12.65 -8.54 16.32
CA LEU A 328 -11.55 -7.97 15.55
C LEU A 328 -11.43 -6.45 15.73
N CYS A 329 -12.55 -5.73 15.74
CA CYS A 329 -12.56 -4.30 16.01
C CYS A 329 -12.03 -3.99 17.41
N TYR A 330 -12.40 -4.79 18.41
CA TYR A 330 -11.86 -4.66 19.76
C TYR A 330 -10.36 -4.92 19.82
N LEU A 331 -9.89 -6.02 19.20
CA LEU A 331 -8.46 -6.37 19.15
C LEU A 331 -7.63 -5.32 18.43
N LYS A 332 -8.16 -4.72 17.35
CA LYS A 332 -7.51 -3.62 16.63
C LYS A 332 -7.33 -2.37 17.50
N ASN A 333 -8.23 -2.15 18.46
CA ASN A 333 -8.23 -0.98 19.33
C ASN A 333 -7.46 -1.20 20.64
N LEU A 334 -6.90 -2.40 20.88
CA LEU A 334 -6.02 -2.60 22.02
C LEU A 334 -4.73 -1.79 21.80
N PRO A 335 -4.30 -0.98 22.79
CA PRO A 335 -3.06 -0.22 22.67
C PRO A 335 -1.91 -1.20 22.48
N VAL A 336 -1.12 -1.00 21.41
CA VAL A 336 0.14 -1.72 21.23
C VAL A 336 1.02 -1.35 22.41
N SER A 337 1.23 -2.30 23.33
CA SER A 337 2.07 -2.10 24.50
C SER A 337 3.45 -1.61 24.06
N GLU A 338 3.84 -0.43 24.56
CA GLU A 338 5.14 0.21 24.37
C GLU A 338 6.30 -0.79 24.59
N HIS A 339 6.88 -1.27 23.51
CA HIS A 339 8.18 -1.95 23.54
C HIS A 339 9.20 -1.29 22.59
N GLU A 340 8.92 -0.07 22.10
CA GLU A 340 9.80 0.72 21.20
C GLU A 340 10.75 1.69 21.94
N GLN A 341 11.16 1.38 23.18
CA GLN A 341 12.30 2.06 23.81
C GLN A 341 13.38 1.06 24.18
N LYS A 342 14.04 0.44 23.19
CA LYS A 342 15.33 -0.24 23.41
C LYS A 342 16.13 -0.56 22.15
N VAL A 343 16.22 0.36 21.17
CA VAL A 343 17.34 0.37 20.22
C VAL A 343 17.71 1.82 19.90
N LYS A 344 18.36 2.49 20.86
CA LYS A 344 19.31 3.57 20.57
C LYS A 344 20.69 2.93 20.64
N TYR A 345 21.41 2.86 19.52
CA TYR A 345 22.83 3.18 19.40
C TYR A 345 23.14 3.44 17.93
#